data_AF-A0A165CFP6-F1
#
_entry.id   AF-A0A165CFP6-F1
#
_cell.length_a   1.000
_cell.length_b   1.000
_cell.length_c   1.000
_cell.angle_alpha   90.00
_cell.angle_beta   90.00
_cell.angle_gamma   90.00
#
_symmetry.space_group_name_H-M   'P 1'
#
loop_
_entity.id
_entity.type
_entity.pdbx_description
1 polymer ?
#
loop_
_entity_poly.entity_id
_entity_poly.type
_entity_poly.pdbx_seq_one_letter_code
_entity_poly.pdbx_strand_id
1 'polypeptide(L)'
;MASEPASERAANADFSEQYLTELSSFNTNFRGFQSVLAALAADKGLANYNKNDQLETLLKATVNAVKDILGDTYEAIESIPGIGPLLGPTVYDIKCIIDEVLDATENLTDAIINDLVPLLRDLLGQATSTACEAGVEIVGLCLPL
;
A
#
# COMPACT_ATOMS: atom_id res chain seq x y z
N MET A 1 -46.02 -15.34 -24.65
CA MET A 1 -45.50 -14.55 -23.51
C MET A 1 -45.60 -15.45 -22.29
N ALA A 2 -44.50 -16.09 -21.88
CA ALA A 2 -44.49 -16.91 -20.68
C ALA A 2 -44.30 -15.98 -19.47
N SER A 3 -45.30 -15.92 -18.59
CA SER A 3 -45.24 -15.23 -17.32
C SER A 3 -44.51 -16.10 -16.29
N GLU A 4 -43.38 -15.62 -15.77
CA GLU A 4 -42.69 -16.26 -14.65
C GLU A 4 -43.65 -16.45 -13.45
N PRO A 5 -43.61 -17.62 -12.78
CA PRO A 5 -44.43 -17.90 -11.61
C PRO A 5 -44.08 -16.94 -10.45
N ALA A 6 -45.10 -16.52 -9.70
CA ALA A 6 -44.97 -15.55 -8.61
C ALA A 6 -43.93 -15.93 -7.52
N SER A 7 -43.68 -17.23 -7.34
CA SER A 7 -42.67 -17.75 -6.41
C SER A 7 -41.23 -17.47 -6.85
N GLU A 8 -40.94 -17.51 -8.16
CA GLU A 8 -39.62 -17.16 -8.70
C GLU A 8 -39.40 -15.64 -8.68
N ARG A 9 -40.47 -14.85 -8.90
CA ARG A 9 -40.40 -13.38 -8.75
C ARG A 9 -40.15 -12.94 -7.31
N ALA A 10 -40.80 -13.57 -6.32
CA ALA A 10 -40.57 -13.26 -4.91
C ALA A 10 -39.14 -13.65 -4.48
N ALA A 11 -38.66 -14.83 -4.87
CA ALA A 11 -37.29 -15.26 -4.58
C ALA A 11 -36.22 -14.36 -5.24
N ASN A 12 -36.45 -13.92 -6.48
CA ASN A 12 -35.55 -12.99 -7.18
C ASN A 12 -35.57 -11.58 -6.59
N ALA A 13 -36.73 -11.11 -6.08
CA ALA A 13 -36.84 -9.84 -5.38
C ALA A 13 -36.08 -9.87 -4.04
N ASP A 14 -36.25 -10.92 -3.24
CA ASP A 14 -35.55 -11.12 -1.96
C ASP A 14 -34.03 -11.25 -2.17
N PHE A 15 -33.60 -11.99 -3.19
CA PHE A 15 -32.18 -12.09 -3.55
C PHE A 15 -31.60 -10.74 -3.98
N SER A 16 -32.32 -9.97 -4.80
CA SER A 16 -31.86 -8.66 -5.27
C SER A 16 -31.75 -7.66 -4.12
N GLU A 17 -32.69 -7.66 -3.19
CA GLU A 17 -32.66 -6.81 -1.99
C GLU A 17 -31.51 -7.19 -1.05
N GLN A 18 -31.28 -8.49 -0.82
CA GLN A 18 -30.15 -8.98 -0.03
C GLN A 18 -28.82 -8.63 -0.69
N TYR A 19 -28.68 -8.83 -2.01
CA TYR A 19 -27.48 -8.48 -2.76
C TYR A 19 -27.16 -6.99 -2.64
N LEU A 20 -28.14 -6.11 -2.82
CA LEU A 20 -27.96 -4.66 -2.69
C LEU A 20 -27.59 -4.26 -1.26
N THR A 21 -28.17 -4.92 -0.26
CA THR A 21 -27.86 -4.67 1.15
C THR A 21 -26.43 -5.08 1.49
N GLU A 22 -26.00 -6.27 1.08
CA GLU A 22 -24.63 -6.74 1.30
C GLU A 22 -23.61 -5.88 0.55
N LEU A 23 -23.93 -5.48 -0.70
CA LEU A 23 -23.08 -4.58 -1.47
C LEU A 23 -22.94 -3.19 -0.83
N SER A 24 -24.04 -2.66 -0.29
CA SER A 24 -24.04 -1.39 0.46
C SER A 24 -23.21 -1.48 1.74
N SER A 25 -23.35 -2.58 2.49
CA SER A 25 -22.57 -2.86 3.69
C SER A 25 -21.09 -2.99 3.37
N PHE A 26 -20.74 -3.74 2.32
CA PHE A 26 -19.37 -3.85 1.83
C PHE A 26 -18.79 -2.47 1.46
N ASN A 27 -19.52 -1.65 0.68
CA ASN A 27 -19.07 -0.31 0.30
C ASN A 27 -18.84 0.59 1.52
N THR A 28 -19.74 0.54 2.51
CA THR A 28 -19.59 1.29 3.76
C THR A 28 -18.35 0.88 4.53
N ASN A 29 -18.14 -0.44 4.71
CA ASN A 29 -16.98 -0.98 5.41
C ASN A 29 -15.68 -0.65 4.67
N PHE A 30 -15.69 -0.76 3.35
CA PHE A 30 -14.54 -0.46 2.50
C PHE A 30 -14.13 1.02 2.59
N ARG A 31 -15.10 1.95 2.55
CA ARG A 31 -14.83 3.38 2.79
C ARG A 31 -14.28 3.64 4.19
N GLY A 32 -14.79 2.93 5.20
CA GLY A 32 -14.26 2.99 6.56
C GLY A 32 -12.78 2.57 6.61
N PHE A 33 -12.44 1.45 5.97
CA PHE A 33 -11.07 0.98 5.82
C PHE A 33 -10.18 2.02 5.10
N GLN A 34 -10.64 2.56 3.96
CA GLN A 34 -9.91 3.62 3.24
C GLN A 34 -9.66 4.85 4.12
N SER A 35 -10.64 5.26 4.93
CA SER A 35 -10.45 6.39 5.84
C SER A 35 -9.38 6.13 6.91
N VAL A 36 -9.31 4.92 7.46
CA VAL A 36 -8.26 4.54 8.42
C VAL A 36 -6.90 4.50 7.73
N LEU A 37 -6.85 3.92 6.54
CA LEU A 37 -5.62 3.83 5.76
C LEU A 37 -5.08 5.21 5.41
N ALA A 38 -5.93 6.11 4.89
CA ALA A 38 -5.57 7.49 4.61
C ALA A 38 -5.07 8.24 5.85
N ALA A 39 -5.62 7.98 7.04
CA ALA A 39 -5.13 8.57 8.28
C ALA A 39 -3.74 8.05 8.66
N LEU A 40 -3.48 6.75 8.50
CA LEU A 40 -2.15 6.16 8.74
C LEU A 40 -1.11 6.61 7.70
N ALA A 41 -1.55 6.91 6.48
CA ALA A 41 -0.75 7.39 5.37
C ALA A 41 -0.60 8.93 5.33
N ALA A 42 -1.20 9.67 6.27
CA ALA A 42 -1.37 11.12 6.13
C ALA A 42 -0.06 11.89 5.93
N ASP A 43 1.02 11.43 6.55
CA ASP A 43 2.35 12.02 6.44
C ASP A 43 3.16 11.51 5.23
N LYS A 44 2.55 10.71 4.34
CA LYS A 44 3.18 10.21 3.09
C LYS A 44 4.50 9.46 3.32
N GLY A 45 4.50 8.56 4.30
CA GLY A 45 5.70 7.83 4.69
C GLY A 45 6.78 8.72 5.34
N LEU A 46 6.45 9.92 5.83
CA LEU A 46 7.40 10.82 6.51
C LEU A 46 7.20 10.87 8.02
N ALA A 47 6.18 10.22 8.57
CA ALA A 47 6.05 10.11 10.01
C ALA A 47 7.21 9.27 10.53
N ASN A 48 7.98 9.82 11.46
CA ASN A 48 9.17 9.21 12.06
C ASN A 48 10.39 9.04 11.12
N TYR A 49 10.27 9.38 9.83
CA TYR A 49 11.37 9.27 8.89
C TYR A 49 12.58 10.13 9.28
N ASN A 50 13.73 9.48 9.43
CA ASN A 50 15.03 10.06 9.67
C ASN A 50 15.90 9.98 8.42
N LYS A 51 15.96 11.09 7.68
CA LYS A 51 16.82 11.23 6.48
C LYS A 51 18.33 11.02 6.71
N ASN A 52 18.79 10.99 7.96
CA ASN A 52 20.19 10.71 8.28
C ASN A 52 20.43 9.22 8.57
N ASP A 53 19.36 8.43 8.74
CA ASP A 53 19.43 6.99 8.84
C ASP A 53 19.45 6.38 7.42
N GLN A 54 20.50 5.63 7.12
CA GLN A 54 20.72 5.07 5.79
C GLN A 54 19.76 3.92 5.48
N LEU A 55 19.33 3.15 6.49
CA LEU A 55 18.38 2.06 6.31
C LEU A 55 16.99 2.61 6.00
N GLU A 56 16.51 3.58 6.78
CA GLU A 56 15.24 4.26 6.50
C GLU A 56 15.26 4.92 5.11
N THR A 57 16.37 5.58 4.75
CA THR A 57 16.51 6.21 3.42
C THR A 57 16.46 5.18 2.28
N LEU A 58 17.10 4.01 2.44
CA LEU A 58 17.08 2.94 1.46
C LEU A 58 15.67 2.35 1.30
N LEU A 59 14.98 2.10 2.41
CA LEU A 59 13.61 1.59 2.40
C LEU A 59 12.66 2.59 1.74
N LYS A 60 12.77 3.88 2.10
CA LYS A 60 12.01 4.95 1.49
C LYS A 60 12.26 5.08 -0.02
N ALA A 61 13.51 4.98 -0.46
CA ALA A 61 13.85 5.00 -1.89
C ALA A 61 13.22 3.81 -2.63
N THR A 62 13.24 2.61 -2.02
CA THR A 62 12.63 1.41 -2.58
C THR A 62 11.11 1.57 -2.71
N VAL A 63 10.45 2.08 -1.67
CA VAL A 63 9.01 2.31 -1.68
C VAL A 63 8.63 3.38 -2.71
N ASN A 64 9.36 4.49 -2.79
CA ASN A 64 9.13 5.51 -3.82
C ASN A 64 9.27 4.95 -5.23
N ALA A 65 10.27 4.09 -5.48
CA ALA A 65 10.42 3.44 -6.78
C ALA A 65 9.20 2.56 -7.16
N VAL A 66 8.58 1.88 -6.18
CA VAL A 66 7.33 1.13 -6.42
C VAL A 66 6.18 2.07 -6.75
N LYS A 67 6.03 3.19 -6.01
CA LYS A 67 5.00 4.21 -6.29
C LYS A 67 5.16 4.82 -7.68
N ASP A 68 6.40 5.09 -8.10
CA ASP A 68 6.71 5.60 -9.42
C ASP A 68 6.29 4.58 -10.51
N ILE A 69 6.61 3.30 -10.35
CA ILE A 69 6.19 2.24 -11.29
C ILE A 69 4.66 2.13 -11.37
N LEU A 70 3.94 2.30 -10.26
CA LEU A 70 2.47 2.33 -10.27
C LEU A 70 1.93 3.56 -11.00
N GLY A 71 2.57 4.72 -10.84
CA GLY A 71 2.31 5.93 -11.61
C GLY A 71 2.48 5.71 -13.11
N ASP A 72 3.64 5.21 -13.51
CA ASP A 72 3.95 4.89 -14.92
C ASP A 72 2.95 3.89 -15.51
N THR A 73 2.57 2.88 -14.73
CA THR A 73 1.58 1.87 -15.16
C THR A 73 0.21 2.50 -15.39
N TYR A 74 -0.22 3.40 -14.50
CA TYR A 74 -1.46 4.14 -14.66
C TYR A 74 -1.41 5.02 -15.92
N GLU A 75 -0.35 5.82 -16.10
CA GLU A 75 -0.19 6.70 -17.27
C GLU A 75 -0.19 5.91 -18.58
N ALA A 76 0.50 4.76 -18.60
CA ALA A 76 0.51 3.86 -19.74
C ALA A 76 -0.91 3.37 -20.10
N ILE A 77 -1.71 2.94 -19.12
CA ILE A 77 -3.08 2.45 -19.35
C ILE A 77 -4.01 3.59 -19.75
N GLU A 78 -3.94 4.74 -19.09
CA GLU A 78 -4.76 5.91 -19.39
C GLU A 78 -4.56 6.38 -20.84
N SER A 79 -3.34 6.26 -21.37
CA SER A 79 -2.99 6.68 -22.72
C SER A 79 -3.58 5.83 -23.87
N ILE A 80 -4.12 4.63 -23.58
CA ILE A 80 -4.59 3.70 -24.62
C ILE A 80 -6.01 4.09 -25.09
N PRO A 81 -6.21 4.42 -26.38
CA PRO A 81 -7.55 4.76 -26.90
C PRO A 81 -8.55 3.62 -26.69
N GLY A 82 -9.74 3.96 -26.19
CA GLY A 82 -10.81 3.00 -25.91
C GLY A 82 -10.65 2.22 -24.61
N ILE A 83 -9.42 1.96 -24.14
CA ILE A 83 -9.15 1.29 -22.85
C ILE A 83 -9.01 2.30 -21.72
N GLY A 84 -8.29 3.41 -21.93
CA GLY A 84 -8.02 4.43 -20.93
C GLY A 84 -9.29 4.96 -20.25
N PRO A 85 -10.34 5.37 -20.98
CA PRO A 85 -11.59 5.82 -20.36
C PRO A 85 -12.34 4.73 -19.58
N LEU A 86 -12.09 3.45 -19.86
CA LEU A 86 -12.78 2.33 -19.21
C LEU A 86 -12.03 1.84 -17.97
N LEU A 87 -10.70 1.67 -18.08
CA LEU A 87 -9.86 1.07 -17.04
C LEU A 87 -9.03 2.09 -16.25
N GLY A 88 -8.76 3.28 -16.81
CA GLY A 88 -7.98 4.32 -16.18
C GLY A 88 -8.45 4.65 -14.76
N PRO A 89 -9.76 4.94 -14.54
CA PRO A 89 -10.27 5.21 -13.19
C PRO A 89 -10.03 4.06 -12.20
N THR A 90 -10.28 2.82 -12.61
CA THR A 90 -10.07 1.66 -11.73
C THR A 90 -8.60 1.43 -11.41
N VAL A 91 -7.70 1.61 -12.39
CA VAL A 91 -6.25 1.48 -12.16
C VAL A 91 -5.74 2.60 -11.26
N TYR A 92 -6.25 3.83 -11.44
CA TYR A 92 -5.94 4.97 -10.57
C TYR A 92 -6.34 4.69 -9.12
N ASP A 93 -7.56 4.20 -8.89
CA ASP A 93 -8.05 3.87 -7.55
C ASP A 93 -7.18 2.78 -6.89
N ILE A 94 -6.79 1.75 -7.64
CA ILE A 94 -5.89 0.69 -7.16
C ILE A 94 -4.52 1.28 -6.81
N LYS A 95 -3.93 2.10 -7.69
CA LYS A 95 -2.67 2.81 -7.44
C LYS A 95 -2.76 3.59 -6.13
N CYS A 96 -3.80 4.42 -5.96
CA CYS A 96 -3.95 5.24 -4.76
C CYS A 96 -4.05 4.42 -3.48
N ILE A 97 -4.80 3.31 -3.49
CA ILE A 97 -4.88 2.42 -2.32
C ILE A 97 -3.49 1.83 -2.02
N ILE A 98 -2.75 1.39 -3.03
CA ILE A 98 -1.40 0.82 -2.82
C ILE A 98 -0.44 1.90 -2.32
N ASP A 99 -0.49 3.11 -2.86
CA ASP A 99 0.30 4.25 -2.38
C ASP A 99 0.05 4.51 -0.89
N GLU A 100 -1.21 4.53 -0.45
CA GLU A 100 -1.58 4.71 0.96
C GLU A 100 -1.11 3.53 1.84
N VAL A 101 -1.21 2.29 1.36
CA VAL A 101 -0.66 1.11 2.09
C VAL A 101 0.85 1.25 2.26
N LEU A 102 1.55 1.67 1.22
CA LEU A 102 3.00 1.86 1.24
C LEU A 102 3.38 2.98 2.21
N ASP A 103 2.70 4.12 2.16
CA ASP A 103 2.90 5.25 3.07
C ASP A 103 2.68 4.86 4.54
N ALA A 104 1.59 4.14 4.84
CA ALA A 104 1.30 3.65 6.18
C ALA A 104 2.35 2.64 6.67
N THR A 105 2.84 1.78 5.77
CA THR A 105 3.88 0.79 6.07
C THR A 105 5.22 1.46 6.33
N GLU A 106 5.60 2.48 5.55
CA GLU A 106 6.78 3.31 5.81
C GLU A 106 6.71 3.96 7.19
N ASN A 107 5.61 4.67 7.48
CA ASN A 107 5.41 5.34 8.78
C ASN A 107 5.55 4.39 9.98
N LEU A 108 5.00 3.17 9.85
CA LEU A 108 5.10 2.14 10.89
C LEU A 108 6.51 1.56 10.99
N THR A 109 7.15 1.29 9.84
CA THR A 109 8.49 0.71 9.80
C THR A 109 9.51 1.68 10.36
N ASP A 110 9.42 2.97 10.02
CA ASP A 110 10.27 4.03 10.56
C ASP A 110 10.08 4.14 12.08
N ALA A 111 8.84 4.07 12.59
CA ALA A 111 8.60 4.04 14.04
C ALA A 111 9.28 2.83 14.72
N ILE A 112 9.14 1.64 14.13
CA ILE A 112 9.76 0.41 14.65
C ILE A 112 11.29 0.50 14.61
N ILE A 113 11.87 1.03 13.52
CA ILE A 113 13.33 1.20 13.39
C ILE A 113 13.82 2.15 14.48
N ASN A 114 13.17 3.30 14.65
CA ASN A 114 13.54 4.27 15.68
C ASN A 114 13.47 3.70 17.10
N ASP A 115 12.51 2.81 17.39
CA ASP A 115 12.38 2.14 18.69
C ASP A 115 13.39 1.00 18.90
N LEU A 116 13.70 0.22 17.86
CA LEU A 116 14.53 -0.98 17.96
C LEU A 116 16.02 -0.72 17.77
N VAL A 117 16.42 0.23 16.92
CA VAL A 117 17.84 0.54 16.67
C VAL A 117 18.61 0.85 17.96
N PRO A 118 18.10 1.65 18.91
CA PRO A 118 18.79 1.88 20.17
C PRO A 118 19.05 0.61 20.99
N LEU A 119 18.13 -0.36 20.94
CA LEU A 119 18.23 -1.64 21.67
C LEU A 119 19.18 -2.62 20.98
N LEU A 120 19.32 -2.52 19.67
CA LEU A 120 20.12 -3.42 18.86
C LEU A 120 21.50 -2.87 18.54
N ARG A 121 21.80 -1.61 18.88
CA ARG A 121 23.05 -0.91 18.55
C ARG A 121 24.32 -1.71 18.86
N ASP A 122 24.40 -2.31 20.04
CA ASP A 122 25.60 -3.06 20.44
C ASP A 122 25.77 -4.38 19.65
N LEU A 123 24.65 -5.03 19.30
CA LEU A 123 24.64 -6.28 18.53
C LEU A 123 24.86 -6.01 17.03
N LEU A 124 24.20 -4.97 16.51
CA LEU A 124 24.33 -4.49 15.14
C LEU A 124 25.73 -3.94 14.89
N GLY A 125 26.31 -3.15 15.79
CA GLY A 125 27.67 -2.63 15.62
C GLY A 125 28.71 -3.74 15.42
N GLN A 126 28.60 -4.84 16.15
CA GLN A 126 29.49 -6.00 16.00
C GLN A 126 29.24 -6.78 14.72
N ALA A 127 27.96 -7.07 14.42
CA ALA A 127 27.58 -7.82 13.22
C ALA A 127 27.93 -7.05 11.95
N THR A 128 27.68 -5.74 11.91
CA THR A 128 27.91 -4.92 10.73
C THR A 128 29.37 -4.58 10.52
N SER A 129 30.17 -4.35 11.58
CA SER A 129 31.64 -4.24 11.42
C SER A 129 32.20 -5.52 10.79
N THR A 130 31.76 -6.68 11.27
CA THR A 130 32.21 -7.99 10.75
C THR A 130 31.76 -8.22 9.31
N ALA A 131 30.51 -7.87 8.97
CA ALA A 131 29.98 -8.03 7.61
C ALA A 131 30.64 -7.07 6.60
N CYS A 132 30.88 -5.83 7.00
CA CYS A 132 31.59 -4.83 6.20
C CYS A 132 33.07 -5.21 5.99
N GLU A 133 33.75 -5.68 7.04
CA GLU A 133 35.13 -6.22 6.92
C GLU A 133 35.20 -7.46 6.01
N ALA A 134 34.11 -8.25 5.96
CA ALA A 134 33.97 -9.38 5.05
C ALA A 134 33.55 -9.00 3.62
N GLY A 135 33.33 -7.71 3.32
CA GLY A 135 32.94 -7.21 2.00
C GLY A 135 31.48 -7.51 1.62
N VAL A 136 30.62 -7.78 2.60
CA VAL A 136 29.19 -8.01 2.35
C VAL A 136 28.47 -6.66 2.29
N GLU A 137 28.11 -6.24 1.07
CA GLU A 137 27.33 -5.02 0.82
C GLU A 137 25.90 -5.36 0.40
N ILE A 138 24.91 -4.69 0.99
CA ILE A 138 23.53 -4.71 0.51
C ILE A 138 23.31 -3.40 -0.24
N VAL A 139 23.14 -3.50 -1.57
CA VAL A 139 22.88 -2.33 -2.46
C VAL A 139 23.97 -1.24 -2.35
N GLY A 140 25.23 -1.63 -2.22
CA GLY A 140 26.37 -0.70 -2.15
C GLY A 140 26.49 0.07 -0.83
N LEU A 141 25.69 -0.28 0.18
CA LEU A 141 25.82 0.24 1.53
C LEU A 141 26.53 -0.81 2.41
N CYS A 142 27.76 -0.51 2.79
CA CYS A 142 28.24 -0.87 4.11
C CYS A 142 27.45 0.03 5.07
N LEU A 143 26.58 -0.53 5.92
CA LEU A 143 25.79 0.24 6.89
C LEU A 143 26.53 0.32 8.23
N PRO A 144 27.50 1.22 8.48
CA PRO A 144 27.92 1.48 9.84
C PRO A 144 26.75 2.19 10.55
N LEU A 145 25.94 1.44 11.31
CA LEU A 145 24.93 1.98 12.23
C LEU A 145 25.56 2.34 13.57
#